data_AF-C1H297-F1
#
_entry.id   AF-C1H297-F1
#
_cell.length_a   1.000
_cell.length_b   1.000
_cell.length_c   1.000
_cell.angle_alpha   90.00
_cell.angle_beta   90.00
_cell.angle_gamma   90.00
#
_symmetry.space_group_name_H-M   'P 1'
#
loop_
_entity.id
_entity.type
_entity.pdbx_description
1 polymer ?
#
loop_
_entity_poly.entity_id
_entity_poly.type
_entity_poly.pdbx_seq_one_letter_code
_entity_poly.pdbx_strand_id
1 'polypeptide(L)'
;MSKRNNKPSEAVEDQDLTPFNKKTIVLFYLIDNIKNFTYSHINLSFLSSSLMRNSTSTSTIRNTIPGAISSIQSITLHPLSDMSVPRAIRMAFAAIEQAEGAGARVRRSIGTAKLRNFSPFLMLDHFTIGKGAGFPDHPHRGQETITYLLSGGVDHEDFAGHKGTIGPGDLQFMTAGRGIMHAEMPHENPDGSPNVGMQLWVDLPEKLKMCEPRYRDLRASEIPVADVDEGKVTVKVISGQSHGVDSVRDLAYTPVWIFDITIRPGGKISQPLPQGWNAFAYTLAGTTNFRTASESNTTPASSLGDRSPAKTVGPFHNVVFDKAGDFVDASNAVEAKEDSRFVLIAGQPLDQKVVQYGPFVLNSQEQVYQAMMDYQTHANGFERANGWESEIGKRMG
;
A
#
# COMPACT_ATOMS: atom_id res chain seq x y z
N MET A 1 -44.55 -46.32 -9.51
CA MET A 1 -44.71 -47.54 -10.34
C MET A 1 -43.96 -47.34 -11.65
N SER A 2 -43.03 -48.27 -11.92
CA SER A 2 -42.21 -48.51 -13.13
C SER A 2 -41.35 -47.38 -13.73
N LYS A 3 -40.04 -47.66 -13.71
CA LYS A 3 -38.88 -46.84 -14.08
C LYS A 3 -38.82 -46.53 -15.58
N ARG A 4 -38.59 -45.26 -15.94
CA ARG A 4 -37.94 -44.89 -17.22
C ARG A 4 -36.44 -44.74 -16.96
N ASN A 5 -35.68 -45.73 -17.41
CA ASN A 5 -34.23 -45.65 -17.55
C ASN A 5 -33.93 -44.90 -18.86
N ASN A 6 -33.56 -43.63 -18.77
CA ASN A 6 -32.83 -42.96 -19.83
C ASN A 6 -31.34 -43.07 -19.54
N LYS A 7 -30.62 -43.66 -20.51
CA LYS A 7 -29.16 -43.77 -20.57
C LYS A 7 -28.50 -42.40 -20.37
N PRO A 8 -27.33 -42.34 -19.70
CA PRO A 8 -26.52 -41.13 -19.71
C PRO A 8 -25.83 -41.01 -21.07
N SER A 9 -25.88 -39.82 -21.66
CA SER A 9 -25.01 -39.42 -22.77
C SER A 9 -23.56 -39.42 -22.29
N GLU A 10 -22.72 -40.19 -22.97
CA GLU A 10 -21.26 -40.11 -22.92
C GLU A 10 -20.86 -38.65 -23.19
N ALA A 11 -20.37 -37.98 -22.14
CA ALA A 11 -19.64 -36.74 -22.26
C ALA A 11 -18.19 -37.10 -22.56
N VAL A 12 -17.69 -36.47 -23.62
CA VAL A 12 -16.36 -36.63 -24.19
C VAL A 12 -15.28 -36.51 -23.11
N GLU A 13 -14.41 -37.52 -23.11
CA GLU A 13 -13.16 -37.61 -22.39
C GLU A 13 -12.22 -36.50 -22.85
N ASP A 14 -12.02 -35.49 -22.01
CA ASP A 14 -11.04 -34.41 -22.21
C ASP A 14 -9.68 -34.97 -21.79
N GLN A 15 -8.92 -35.43 -22.78
CA GLN A 15 -7.57 -35.95 -22.62
C GLN A 15 -6.56 -34.80 -22.45
N ASP A 16 -5.73 -34.94 -21.41
CA ASP A 16 -4.37 -34.42 -21.29
C ASP A 16 -4.11 -32.96 -21.66
N LEU A 17 -4.39 -32.06 -20.71
CA LEU A 17 -3.67 -30.80 -20.58
C LEU A 17 -2.67 -30.91 -19.42
N THR A 18 -1.40 -31.02 -19.79
CA THR A 18 -0.24 -30.94 -18.91
C THR A 18 -0.21 -29.63 -18.11
N PRO A 19 0.36 -29.60 -16.90
CA PRO A 19 0.38 -28.38 -16.09
C PRO A 19 1.40 -27.40 -16.69
N PHE A 20 0.90 -26.41 -17.45
CA PHE A 20 1.68 -25.27 -17.89
C PHE A 20 2.16 -24.49 -16.66
N ASN A 21 3.49 -24.42 -16.54
CA ASN A 21 4.22 -23.70 -15.51
C ASN A 21 3.76 -22.22 -15.51
N LYS A 22 3.06 -21.79 -14.44
CA LYS A 22 2.61 -20.41 -14.21
C LYS A 22 3.78 -19.47 -13.84
N LYS A 23 4.84 -19.50 -14.63
CA LYS A 23 5.85 -18.44 -14.69
C LYS A 23 5.71 -17.83 -16.08
N THR A 24 5.54 -16.50 -16.13
CA THR A 24 5.19 -15.70 -17.31
C THR A 24 3.69 -15.49 -17.51
N ILE A 25 3.26 -14.30 -17.11
CA ILE A 25 1.99 -13.67 -17.39
C ILE A 25 1.63 -13.85 -18.88
N VAL A 26 0.40 -14.27 -19.12
CA VAL A 26 -0.25 -14.35 -20.43
C VAL A 26 -0.15 -12.98 -21.12
N LEU A 27 0.83 -12.84 -22.01
CA LEU A 27 0.99 -11.72 -22.94
C LEU A 27 1.16 -12.29 -24.35
N PHE A 28 0.09 -12.86 -24.88
CA PHE A 28 -0.02 -13.23 -26.30
C PHE A 28 -1.46 -13.02 -26.75
N TYR A 29 -1.89 -11.76 -26.91
CA TYR A 29 -3.03 -11.36 -27.75
C TYR A 29 -3.03 -9.83 -27.86
N LEU A 30 -2.26 -9.29 -28.82
CA LEU A 30 -2.40 -8.00 -29.54
C LEU A 30 -1.03 -7.49 -30.03
N ILE A 31 -0.41 -8.20 -30.98
CA ILE A 31 0.58 -7.58 -31.89
C ILE A 31 0.28 -8.12 -33.29
N ASP A 32 -0.84 -7.66 -33.85
CA ASP A 32 -1.16 -7.77 -35.27
C ASP A 32 -2.00 -6.55 -35.65
N ASN A 33 -1.41 -5.36 -35.49
CA ASN A 33 -1.77 -4.11 -36.17
C ASN A 33 -1.01 -2.95 -35.52
N ILE A 34 0.18 -2.64 -36.05
CA ILE A 34 0.77 -1.30 -36.27
C ILE A 34 2.10 -1.59 -36.97
N LYS A 35 2.03 -1.73 -38.30
CA LYS A 35 3.16 -1.42 -39.18
C LYS A 35 2.94 0.03 -39.61
N ASN A 36 4.03 0.80 -39.59
CA ASN A 36 4.20 2.19 -40.05
C ASN A 36 4.38 3.21 -38.92
N PHE A 37 5.61 3.32 -38.42
CA PHE A 37 6.18 4.63 -38.15
C PHE A 37 7.66 4.64 -38.55
N THR A 38 8.01 5.59 -39.41
CA THR A 38 9.31 5.79 -40.05
C THR A 38 10.30 6.48 -39.11
N TYR A 39 11.55 6.00 -39.13
CA TYR A 39 12.70 6.60 -38.48
C TYR A 39 13.05 7.99 -39.06
N SER A 40 13.37 8.95 -38.19
CA SER A 40 14.18 10.11 -38.54
C SER A 40 15.43 10.15 -37.65
N HIS A 41 16.60 10.05 -38.29
CA HIS A 41 17.92 10.17 -37.69
C HIS A 41 18.21 11.60 -37.22
N ILE A 42 18.78 11.75 -36.02
CA ILE A 42 19.68 12.87 -35.71
C ILE A 42 20.94 12.29 -35.05
N ASN A 43 22.05 12.46 -35.76
CA ASN A 43 23.42 12.23 -35.30
C ASN A 43 23.95 13.53 -34.69
N LEU A 44 24.57 13.46 -33.52
CA LEU A 44 25.67 14.37 -33.15
C LEU A 44 26.56 13.74 -32.10
N SER A 45 27.76 13.38 -32.54
CA SER A 45 28.91 12.95 -31.75
C SER A 45 29.71 14.16 -31.24
N PHE A 46 30.19 14.13 -30.00
CA PHE A 46 31.49 14.73 -29.62
C PHE A 46 32.12 13.98 -28.44
N LEU A 47 33.41 13.65 -28.59
CA LEU A 47 34.29 12.98 -27.63
C LEU A 47 34.81 13.95 -26.53
N SER A 48 35.18 13.41 -25.36
CA SER A 48 36.59 13.34 -24.86
C SER A 48 36.75 13.45 -23.32
N SER A 49 37.08 12.31 -22.70
CA SER A 49 38.08 12.02 -21.64
C SER A 49 38.44 13.01 -20.49
N SER A 50 38.49 12.40 -19.28
CA SER A 50 39.59 12.44 -18.28
C SER A 50 39.59 13.53 -17.19
N LEU A 51 39.36 13.15 -15.92
CA LEU A 51 40.42 12.89 -14.90
C LEU A 51 39.81 12.61 -13.52
N MET A 52 40.25 11.53 -12.88
CA MET A 52 40.10 11.30 -11.44
C MET A 52 41.01 12.25 -10.64
N ARG A 53 40.50 12.78 -9.53
CA ARG A 53 41.31 13.14 -8.36
C ARG A 53 40.50 13.00 -7.08
N ASN A 54 41.06 12.21 -6.17
CA ASN A 54 40.61 12.00 -4.80
C ASN A 54 40.57 13.31 -4.01
N SER A 55 39.49 13.54 -3.29
CA SER A 55 39.48 14.37 -2.08
C SER A 55 38.62 13.69 -1.02
N THR A 56 39.29 13.16 0.01
CA THR A 56 38.68 12.74 1.26
C THR A 56 38.18 13.97 2.00
N SER A 57 36.87 14.15 2.06
CA SER A 57 36.22 15.10 2.99
C SER A 57 35.12 14.37 3.76
N THR A 58 35.30 14.29 5.07
CA THR A 58 34.29 13.93 6.05
C THR A 58 33.13 14.92 5.98
N SER A 59 32.03 14.54 5.32
CA SER A 59 30.77 15.31 5.35
C SER A 59 29.70 14.52 6.07
N THR A 60 29.25 15.06 7.20
CA THR A 60 28.00 14.69 7.85
C THR A 60 26.85 15.03 6.88
N ILE A 61 26.36 14.05 6.15
CA ILE A 61 25.27 14.24 5.18
C ILE A 61 23.96 14.45 5.96
N ARG A 62 23.54 15.71 6.11
CA ARG A 62 22.13 16.04 6.30
C ARG A 62 21.44 15.82 4.95
N ASN A 63 20.84 14.66 4.75
CA ASN A 63 19.94 14.40 3.62
C ASN A 63 18.69 15.26 3.79
N THR A 64 18.74 16.47 3.24
CA THR A 64 17.55 17.27 2.92
C THR A 64 17.07 16.82 1.55
N ILE A 65 15.77 16.51 1.40
CA ILE A 65 15.17 16.05 0.14
C ILE A 65 15.42 17.10 -0.96
N PRO A 66 16.29 16.85 -1.96
CA PRO A 66 16.48 17.77 -3.07
C PRO A 66 15.27 17.63 -4.00
N GLY A 67 14.51 18.71 -4.19
CA GLY A 67 13.31 18.69 -5.03
C GLY A 67 11.99 18.52 -4.29
N ALA A 68 11.98 18.61 -2.95
CA ALA A 68 10.75 18.93 -2.23
C ALA A 68 10.26 20.29 -2.74
N ILE A 69 9.28 20.27 -3.65
CA ILE A 69 8.57 21.46 -4.07
C ILE A 69 8.17 22.19 -2.79
N SER A 70 8.50 23.48 -2.73
CA SER A 70 8.15 24.43 -1.67
C SER A 70 6.63 24.69 -1.59
N SER A 71 5.82 23.67 -1.87
CA SER A 71 4.37 23.64 -1.75
C SER A 71 3.95 22.36 -1.06
N ILE A 72 4.57 22.03 0.09
CA ILE A 72 3.77 21.37 1.12
C ILE A 72 2.76 22.44 1.51
N GLN A 73 1.61 22.45 0.84
CA GLN A 73 0.46 23.20 1.36
C GLN A 73 0.37 22.81 2.83
N SER A 74 0.46 23.80 3.72
CA SER A 74 0.41 23.59 5.15
C SER A 74 -0.80 22.70 5.44
N ILE A 75 -0.53 21.48 5.89
CA ILE A 75 -1.58 20.54 6.27
C ILE A 75 -2.39 21.25 7.34
N THR A 76 -3.59 21.69 6.96
CA THR A 76 -4.44 22.46 7.86
C THR A 76 -5.19 21.46 8.71
N LEU A 77 -4.65 21.22 9.91
CA LEU A 77 -5.34 20.49 10.95
C LEU A 77 -6.02 21.52 11.86
N HIS A 78 -7.35 21.43 11.97
CA HIS A 78 -8.07 22.21 12.97
C HIS A 78 -8.16 21.39 14.25
N PRO A 79 -7.81 21.95 15.42
CA PRO A 79 -8.08 21.28 16.69
C PRO A 79 -9.58 21.01 16.79
N LEU A 80 -9.93 19.85 17.35
CA LEU A 80 -11.34 19.51 17.53
C LEU A 80 -11.99 20.52 18.46
N SER A 81 -13.18 20.96 18.05
CA SER A 81 -14.03 21.86 18.82
C SER A 81 -15.41 21.22 18.97
N ASP A 82 -16.26 21.83 19.78
CA ASP A 82 -17.65 21.39 19.91
C ASP A 82 -18.36 21.34 18.56
N MET A 83 -17.99 22.21 17.61
CA MET A 83 -18.54 22.31 16.25
C MET A 83 -17.99 21.29 15.26
N SER A 84 -16.94 20.53 15.62
CA SER A 84 -16.36 19.54 14.73
C SER A 84 -17.33 18.40 14.46
N VAL A 85 -17.29 17.83 13.26
CA VAL A 85 -18.22 16.78 12.82
C VAL A 85 -17.45 15.53 12.44
N PRO A 86 -17.87 14.32 12.89
CA PRO A 86 -17.23 13.09 12.46
C PRO A 86 -17.48 12.83 10.97
N ARG A 87 -16.49 12.26 10.28
CA ARG A 87 -16.63 11.84 8.89
C ARG A 87 -17.65 10.73 8.76
N ALA A 88 -18.52 10.84 7.77
CA ALA A 88 -19.50 9.81 7.48
C ALA A 88 -18.83 8.56 6.89
N ILE A 89 -19.41 7.38 7.14
CA ILE A 89 -18.97 6.14 6.49
C ILE A 89 -19.62 6.06 5.10
N ARG A 90 -18.81 6.25 4.06
CA ARG A 90 -19.24 6.10 2.66
C ARG A 90 -19.55 4.65 2.33
N MET A 91 -18.69 3.73 2.77
CA MET A 91 -18.90 2.30 2.62
C MET A 91 -18.05 1.50 3.61
N ALA A 92 -18.49 0.30 3.95
CA ALA A 92 -17.66 -0.69 4.62
C ALA A 92 -17.84 -2.05 3.97
N PHE A 93 -16.75 -2.78 3.75
CA PHE A 93 -16.79 -4.08 3.09
C PHE A 93 -15.62 -4.97 3.49
N ALA A 94 -15.85 -6.28 3.55
CA ALA A 94 -14.81 -7.26 3.80
C ALA A 94 -13.79 -7.29 2.65
N ALA A 95 -12.51 -7.41 2.99
CA ALA A 95 -11.45 -7.69 2.05
C ALA A 95 -11.59 -9.10 1.48
N ILE A 96 -11.25 -9.27 0.20
CA ILE A 96 -11.40 -10.51 -0.53
C ILE A 96 -10.08 -11.25 -0.50
N GLU A 97 -10.09 -12.51 -0.08
CA GLU A 97 -8.90 -13.34 -0.09
C GLU A 97 -8.59 -13.86 -1.49
N GLN A 98 -7.33 -13.75 -1.92
CA GLN A 98 -6.84 -14.23 -3.22
C GLN A 98 -5.38 -14.69 -3.15
N ALA A 99 -4.96 -15.46 -4.13
CA ALA A 99 -3.57 -15.84 -4.32
C ALA A 99 -2.81 -14.73 -5.04
N GLU A 100 -1.58 -14.47 -4.61
CA GLU A 100 -0.64 -13.54 -5.24
C GLU A 100 0.79 -14.12 -5.15
N GLY A 101 1.70 -13.57 -5.97
CA GLY A 101 3.09 -14.01 -6.00
C GLY A 101 3.23 -15.51 -6.24
N ALA A 102 4.09 -16.17 -5.48
CA ALA A 102 4.26 -17.61 -5.48
C ALA A 102 3.78 -18.19 -4.14
N GLY A 103 2.60 -18.82 -4.13
CA GLY A 103 2.04 -19.48 -2.95
C GLY A 103 1.53 -18.57 -1.83
N ALA A 104 1.67 -17.24 -1.97
CA ALA A 104 1.21 -16.29 -0.96
C ALA A 104 -0.30 -16.04 -1.04
N ARG A 105 -0.88 -15.66 0.10
CA ARG A 105 -2.31 -15.31 0.23
C ARG A 105 -2.42 -13.88 0.73
N VAL A 106 -3.31 -13.11 0.13
CA VAL A 106 -3.61 -11.75 0.53
C VAL A 106 -5.10 -11.53 0.65
N ARG A 107 -5.51 -10.66 1.57
CA ARG A 107 -6.85 -10.09 1.62
C ARG A 107 -6.79 -8.70 1.00
N ARG A 108 -7.30 -8.56 -0.22
CA ARG A 108 -7.31 -7.30 -0.97
C ARG A 108 -8.57 -6.49 -0.69
N SER A 109 -8.41 -5.20 -0.42
CA SER A 109 -9.55 -4.27 -0.22
C SER A 109 -9.61 -3.15 -1.26
N ILE A 110 -8.57 -2.32 -1.34
CA ILE A 110 -8.34 -1.37 -2.44
C ILE A 110 -7.65 -2.14 -3.58
N GLY A 111 -8.04 -1.89 -4.83
CA GLY A 111 -7.61 -2.67 -5.99
C GLY A 111 -8.62 -3.75 -6.41
N THR A 112 -9.77 -3.84 -5.71
CA THR A 112 -10.86 -4.77 -6.07
C THR A 112 -11.84 -4.12 -7.05
N ALA A 113 -12.73 -4.90 -7.66
CA ALA A 113 -13.81 -4.33 -8.49
C ALA A 113 -14.70 -3.34 -7.71
N LYS A 114 -14.84 -3.53 -6.39
CA LYS A 114 -15.65 -2.68 -5.51
C LYS A 114 -14.99 -1.32 -5.22
N LEU A 115 -13.67 -1.29 -5.16
CA LEU A 115 -12.87 -0.08 -4.95
C LEU A 115 -11.55 -0.20 -5.72
N ARG A 116 -11.61 0.07 -7.04
CA ARG A 116 -10.49 -0.15 -7.97
C ARG A 116 -9.24 0.62 -7.58
N ASN A 117 -9.43 1.86 -7.12
CA ASN A 117 -8.44 2.68 -6.45
C ASN A 117 -9.19 3.72 -5.60
N PHE A 118 -8.46 4.40 -4.73
CA PHE A 118 -8.98 5.45 -3.86
C PHE A 118 -7.89 6.51 -3.64
N SER A 119 -7.70 7.41 -4.61
CA SER A 119 -6.58 8.36 -4.67
C SER A 119 -6.21 8.97 -3.31
N PRO A 120 -4.93 8.92 -2.88
CA PRO A 120 -3.77 8.46 -3.65
C PRO A 120 -3.53 6.94 -3.58
N PHE A 121 -4.43 6.16 -2.97
CA PHE A 121 -4.22 4.74 -2.72
C PHE A 121 -4.61 3.89 -3.93
N LEU A 122 -3.71 3.02 -4.36
CA LEU A 122 -3.86 2.20 -5.56
C LEU A 122 -4.26 0.77 -5.22
N MET A 123 -3.71 0.24 -4.13
CA MET A 123 -3.94 -1.13 -3.69
C MET A 123 -3.72 -1.20 -2.17
N LEU A 124 -4.47 -2.07 -1.49
CA LEU A 124 -4.20 -2.45 -0.11
C LEU A 124 -4.42 -3.94 0.07
N ASP A 125 -3.34 -4.63 0.42
CA ASP A 125 -3.33 -6.04 0.76
C ASP A 125 -2.95 -6.25 2.22
N HIS A 126 -3.68 -7.13 2.90
CA HIS A 126 -3.26 -7.75 4.16
C HIS A 126 -2.75 -9.16 3.83
N PHE A 127 -1.44 -9.35 3.88
CA PHE A 127 -0.80 -10.60 3.47
C PHE A 127 -0.56 -11.56 4.62
N THR A 128 -0.56 -12.85 4.30
CA THR A 128 -0.05 -13.93 5.15
C THR A 128 0.84 -14.82 4.30
N ILE A 129 2.13 -14.90 4.65
CA ILE A 129 3.15 -15.56 3.85
C ILE A 129 3.81 -16.64 4.71
N GLY A 130 3.52 -17.90 4.40
CA GLY A 130 4.15 -19.05 5.04
C GLY A 130 5.49 -19.41 4.41
N LYS A 131 6.14 -20.45 4.96
CA LYS A 131 7.38 -21.02 4.38
C LYS A 131 7.13 -21.50 2.95
N GLY A 132 8.09 -21.25 2.05
CA GLY A 132 7.99 -21.64 0.64
C GLY A 132 6.92 -20.87 -0.15
N ALA A 133 6.48 -19.72 0.37
CA ALA A 133 5.67 -18.75 -0.35
C ALA A 133 6.42 -17.41 -0.43
N GLY A 134 5.92 -16.44 -1.20
CA GLY A 134 6.44 -15.08 -1.20
C GLY A 134 6.16 -14.32 -2.49
N PHE A 135 6.84 -13.19 -2.64
CA PHE A 135 6.81 -12.34 -3.82
C PHE A 135 8.20 -12.34 -4.45
N PRO A 136 8.53 -13.33 -5.31
CA PRO A 136 9.83 -13.38 -5.98
C PRO A 136 9.98 -12.19 -6.93
N ASP A 137 11.13 -12.10 -7.59
CA ASP A 137 11.54 -11.00 -8.47
C ASP A 137 10.41 -10.45 -9.35
N HIS A 138 10.03 -9.20 -9.07
CA HIS A 138 8.98 -8.50 -9.80
C HIS A 138 9.27 -6.99 -9.89
N PRO A 139 8.78 -6.31 -10.95
CA PRO A 139 9.05 -4.90 -11.14
C PRO A 139 7.98 -3.99 -10.51
N HIS A 140 8.30 -2.71 -10.35
CA HIS A 140 7.35 -1.61 -10.11
C HIS A 140 7.81 -0.33 -10.83
N ARG A 141 6.85 0.54 -11.23
CA ARG A 141 7.13 1.89 -11.75
C ARG A 141 5.96 2.84 -11.51
N GLY A 142 6.25 4.02 -10.96
CA GLY A 142 5.32 5.14 -10.85
C GLY A 142 4.52 5.22 -9.55
N GLN A 143 4.80 4.36 -8.56
CA GLN A 143 4.17 4.37 -7.24
C GLN A 143 5.20 4.26 -6.11
N GLU A 144 4.75 4.47 -4.88
CA GLU A 144 5.42 4.03 -3.67
C GLU A 144 4.73 2.77 -3.14
N THR A 145 5.50 1.81 -2.63
CA THR A 145 4.99 0.68 -1.84
C THR A 145 5.36 0.91 -0.37
N ILE A 146 4.39 0.70 0.51
CA ILE A 146 4.57 0.82 1.96
C ILE A 146 4.26 -0.54 2.56
N THR A 147 5.29 -1.22 3.03
CA THR A 147 5.19 -2.51 3.70
C THR A 147 5.17 -2.24 5.20
N TYR A 148 4.11 -2.67 5.90
CA TYR A 148 4.00 -2.61 7.35
C TYR A 148 3.86 -4.01 7.93
N LEU A 149 4.83 -4.44 8.74
CA LEU A 149 4.82 -5.81 9.25
C LEU A 149 4.14 -5.91 10.62
N LEU A 150 3.16 -6.80 10.73
CA LEU A 150 2.38 -7.02 11.95
C LEU A 150 3.00 -8.11 12.83
N SER A 151 3.51 -9.18 12.24
CA SER A 151 4.23 -10.27 12.92
C SER A 151 5.20 -11.00 11.98
N GLY A 152 6.26 -11.57 12.56
CA GLY A 152 7.30 -12.30 11.83
C GLY A 152 8.35 -11.38 11.20
N GLY A 153 8.87 -11.73 10.03
CA GLY A 153 9.82 -10.95 9.23
C GLY A 153 9.55 -11.06 7.72
N VAL A 154 9.96 -10.05 6.95
CA VAL A 154 10.05 -10.13 5.48
C VAL A 154 11.46 -9.72 5.08
N ASP A 155 12.16 -10.62 4.39
CA ASP A 155 13.42 -10.32 3.73
C ASP A 155 13.12 -9.64 2.38
N HIS A 156 13.83 -8.55 2.08
CA HIS A 156 13.73 -7.86 0.80
C HIS A 156 15.09 -7.72 0.14
N GLU A 157 15.12 -7.73 -1.19
CA GLU A 157 16.32 -7.58 -2.02
C GLU A 157 15.95 -6.92 -3.34
N ASP A 158 16.74 -5.93 -3.80
CA ASP A 158 16.52 -5.24 -5.07
C ASP A 158 17.72 -5.35 -6.03
N PHE A 159 17.45 -5.01 -7.29
CA PHE A 159 18.46 -4.99 -8.36
C PHE A 159 19.50 -3.86 -8.25
N ALA A 160 19.39 -3.00 -7.25
CA ALA A 160 20.34 -1.94 -6.93
C ALA A 160 21.30 -2.34 -5.81
N GLY A 161 21.13 -3.53 -5.24
CA GLY A 161 21.94 -4.09 -4.16
C GLY A 161 21.44 -3.75 -2.77
N HIS A 162 20.29 -3.09 -2.63
CA HIS A 162 19.64 -2.90 -1.33
C HIS A 162 19.02 -4.21 -0.87
N LYS A 163 19.21 -4.53 0.40
CA LYS A 163 18.62 -5.70 1.03
C LYS A 163 18.49 -5.51 2.53
N GLY A 164 17.57 -6.23 3.14
CA GLY A 164 17.34 -6.18 4.57
C GLY A 164 16.19 -7.06 5.01
N THR A 165 15.86 -6.98 6.29
CA THR A 165 14.70 -7.63 6.88
C THR A 165 13.85 -6.57 7.57
N ILE A 166 12.56 -6.56 7.23
CA ILE A 166 11.51 -5.80 7.89
C ILE A 166 11.02 -6.66 9.05
N GLY A 167 11.15 -6.18 10.30
CA GLY A 167 10.73 -6.90 11.50
C GLY A 167 9.34 -6.49 12.00
N PRO A 168 8.81 -7.11 13.07
CA PRO A 168 7.50 -6.79 13.60
C PRO A 168 7.40 -5.32 14.02
N GLY A 169 6.41 -4.61 13.50
CA GLY A 169 6.19 -3.19 13.75
C GLY A 169 7.02 -2.26 12.87
N ASP A 170 8.00 -2.77 12.10
CA ASP A 170 8.77 -1.97 11.17
C ASP A 170 7.94 -1.63 9.93
N LEU A 171 8.32 -0.53 9.28
CA LEU A 171 7.84 -0.14 7.97
C LEU A 171 8.99 0.05 6.99
N GLN A 172 8.70 -0.26 5.73
CA GLN A 172 9.52 0.13 4.59
C GLN A 172 8.68 0.97 3.64
N PHE A 173 9.16 2.16 3.33
CA PHE A 173 8.61 3.03 2.29
C PHE A 173 9.55 2.96 1.08
N MET A 174 9.14 2.24 0.04
CA MET A 174 9.89 2.14 -1.21
C MET A 174 9.25 3.04 -2.26
N THR A 175 9.96 4.08 -2.68
CA THR A 175 9.59 4.82 -3.89
C THR A 175 10.12 4.05 -5.09
N ALA A 176 9.25 3.52 -5.97
CA ALA A 176 9.69 2.82 -7.18
C ALA A 176 10.15 3.78 -8.28
N GLY A 177 9.53 4.96 -8.38
CA GLY A 177 9.90 5.99 -9.36
C GLY A 177 10.01 5.44 -10.78
N ARG A 178 11.13 5.73 -11.45
CA ARG A 178 11.43 5.29 -12.83
C ARG A 178 11.57 3.77 -12.99
N GLY A 179 11.66 2.98 -11.93
CA GLY A 179 11.72 1.53 -12.05
C GLY A 179 12.55 0.89 -10.96
N ILE A 180 11.98 -0.13 -10.33
CA ILE A 180 12.69 -1.04 -9.44
C ILE A 180 12.29 -2.47 -9.74
N MET A 181 13.22 -3.41 -9.65
CA MET A 181 12.93 -4.85 -9.58
C MET A 181 13.42 -5.36 -8.24
N HIS A 182 12.56 -6.06 -7.52
CA HIS A 182 12.84 -6.53 -6.17
C HIS A 182 12.11 -7.84 -5.86
N ALA A 183 12.51 -8.49 -4.78
CA ALA A 183 11.82 -9.61 -4.18
C ALA A 183 11.49 -9.29 -2.71
N GLU A 184 10.37 -9.83 -2.23
CA GLU A 184 9.89 -9.76 -0.85
C GLU A 184 9.52 -11.18 -0.41
N MET A 185 10.42 -11.82 0.34
CA MET A 185 10.32 -13.21 0.74
C MET A 185 10.12 -13.33 2.25
N PRO A 186 9.37 -14.32 2.74
CA PRO A 186 9.15 -14.51 4.17
C PRO A 186 10.49 -14.79 4.85
N HIS A 187 10.74 -14.09 5.96
CA HIS A 187 11.78 -14.51 6.89
C HIS A 187 11.34 -15.83 7.55
N GLU A 188 12.24 -16.80 7.71
CA GLU A 188 11.89 -18.05 8.38
C GLU A 188 11.78 -17.83 9.89
N ASN A 189 10.55 -17.78 10.41
CA ASN A 189 10.32 -17.70 11.85
C ASN A 189 10.78 -19.02 12.53
N PRO A 190 11.43 -18.96 13.70
CA PRO A 190 11.93 -20.16 14.40
C PRO A 190 10.85 -21.21 14.73
N ASP A 191 9.61 -20.77 14.92
CA ASP A 191 8.45 -21.62 15.22
C ASP A 191 7.69 -22.08 13.97
N GLY A 192 8.12 -21.67 12.77
CA GLY A 192 7.46 -21.95 11.50
C GLY A 192 6.15 -21.18 11.28
N SER A 193 5.81 -20.22 12.14
CA SER A 193 4.63 -19.39 11.97
C SER A 193 4.73 -18.52 10.69
N PRO A 194 3.58 -18.19 10.06
CA PRO A 194 3.58 -17.33 8.88
C PRO A 194 3.89 -15.87 9.24
N ASN A 195 4.40 -15.14 8.25
CA ASN A 195 4.63 -13.70 8.34
C ASN A 195 3.36 -12.96 7.93
N VAL A 196 2.96 -11.96 8.72
CA VAL A 196 1.70 -11.23 8.53
C VAL A 196 2.00 -9.74 8.47
N GLY A 197 1.46 -9.07 7.46
CA GLY A 197 1.69 -7.64 7.26
C GLY A 197 0.69 -7.03 6.29
N MET A 198 0.93 -5.76 5.97
CA MET A 198 0.12 -4.98 5.04
C MET A 198 1.01 -4.36 3.97
N GLN A 199 0.56 -4.40 2.73
CA GLN A 199 1.18 -3.75 1.58
C GLN A 199 0.22 -2.66 1.08
N LEU A 200 0.60 -1.39 1.19
CA LEU A 200 -0.14 -0.25 0.64
C LEU A 200 0.60 0.31 -0.56
N TRP A 201 -0.08 0.45 -1.69
CA TRP A 201 0.45 1.19 -2.83
C TRP A 201 -0.09 2.61 -2.83
N VAL A 202 0.81 3.59 -2.91
CA VAL A 202 0.50 5.02 -2.93
C VAL A 202 0.99 5.60 -4.26
N ASP A 203 0.09 6.25 -4.97
CA ASP A 203 0.39 6.88 -6.26
C ASP A 203 1.39 8.02 -6.08
N LEU A 204 2.35 8.14 -7.00
CA LEU A 204 3.24 9.30 -7.05
C LEU A 204 2.58 10.42 -7.87
N PRO A 205 2.80 11.69 -7.50
CA PRO A 205 2.45 12.82 -8.37
C PRO A 205 3.08 12.63 -9.74
N GLU A 206 2.37 12.96 -10.82
CA GLU A 206 2.82 12.76 -12.21
C GLU A 206 4.29 13.17 -12.43
N LYS A 207 4.68 14.36 -11.95
CA LYS A 207 6.05 14.89 -12.06
C LYS A 207 7.14 14.11 -11.31
N LEU A 208 6.77 13.22 -10.39
CA LEU A 208 7.68 12.39 -9.59
C LEU A 208 7.68 10.93 -10.04
N LYS A 209 6.82 10.51 -10.99
CA LYS A 209 6.77 9.11 -11.44
C LYS A 209 8.06 8.60 -12.10
N MET A 210 8.95 9.50 -12.51
CA MET A 210 10.25 9.17 -13.11
C MET A 210 11.44 9.57 -12.23
N CYS A 211 11.24 9.81 -10.93
CA CYS A 211 12.35 10.03 -10.00
C CYS A 211 13.19 8.75 -9.83
N GLU A 212 14.40 8.87 -9.29
CA GLU A 212 15.19 7.70 -8.91
C GLU A 212 14.50 6.92 -7.77
N PRO A 213 14.54 5.58 -7.79
CA PRO A 213 14.02 4.78 -6.70
C PRO A 213 14.74 5.10 -5.39
N ARG A 214 14.03 5.01 -4.26
CA ARG A 214 14.62 5.17 -2.93
C ARG A 214 13.88 4.34 -1.89
N TYR A 215 14.57 4.05 -0.79
CA TYR A 215 13.99 3.48 0.42
C TYR A 215 13.99 4.50 1.55
N ARG A 216 12.97 4.38 2.40
CA ARG A 216 12.98 4.94 3.75
C ARG A 216 12.42 3.90 4.70
N ASP A 217 13.31 3.29 5.47
CA ASP A 217 12.92 2.38 6.54
C ASP A 217 12.53 3.19 7.80
N LEU A 218 11.58 2.66 8.55
CA LEU A 218 11.13 3.17 9.85
C LEU A 218 11.03 1.98 10.81
N ARG A 219 11.92 1.93 11.80
CA ARG A 219 11.91 0.87 12.80
C ARG A 219 10.78 1.04 13.79
N ALA A 220 10.26 -0.05 14.32
CA ALA A 220 9.22 -0.05 15.33
C ALA A 220 9.57 0.83 16.54
N SER A 221 10.85 0.83 16.93
CA SER A 221 11.38 1.64 18.04
C SER A 221 11.44 3.14 17.77
N GLU A 222 11.34 3.55 16.50
CA GLU A 222 11.32 4.96 16.08
C GLU A 222 9.89 5.52 16.02
N ILE A 223 8.87 4.67 16.11
CA ILE A 223 7.47 5.10 15.98
C ILE A 223 6.97 5.62 17.33
N PRO A 224 6.63 6.91 17.45
CA PRO A 224 6.11 7.46 18.69
C PRO A 224 4.68 6.97 18.94
N VAL A 225 4.31 6.92 20.21
CA VAL A 225 3.02 6.39 20.67
C VAL A 225 2.26 7.47 21.41
N ALA A 226 1.01 7.71 21.02
CA ALA A 226 0.07 8.53 21.79
C ALA A 226 -0.78 7.64 22.70
N ASP A 227 -0.90 8.06 23.95
CA ASP A 227 -1.82 7.48 24.94
C ASP A 227 -3.08 8.36 25.00
N VAL A 228 -4.25 7.73 24.82
CA VAL A 228 -5.54 8.42 24.67
C VAL A 228 -6.58 7.74 25.55
N ASP A 229 -7.55 8.53 26.04
CA ASP A 229 -8.68 8.08 26.86
C ASP A 229 -8.20 7.32 28.11
N GLU A 230 -7.29 7.95 28.86
CA GLU A 230 -6.74 7.43 30.12
C GLU A 230 -6.09 6.03 29.95
N GLY A 231 -5.31 5.84 28.88
CA GLY A 231 -4.61 4.59 28.59
C GLY A 231 -5.48 3.46 28.02
N LYS A 232 -6.73 3.74 27.65
CA LYS A 232 -7.59 2.75 26.97
C LYS A 232 -7.34 2.68 25.47
N VAL A 233 -6.75 3.73 24.89
CA VAL A 233 -6.43 3.79 23.47
C VAL A 233 -4.94 4.04 23.30
N THR A 234 -4.30 3.17 22.51
CA THR A 234 -2.90 3.31 22.11
C THR A 234 -2.85 3.58 20.61
N VAL A 235 -2.15 4.66 20.22
CA VAL A 235 -1.98 5.04 18.82
C VAL A 235 -0.50 5.04 18.48
N LYS A 236 -0.05 4.14 17.59
CA LYS A 236 1.26 4.25 16.96
C LYS A 236 1.17 5.28 15.84
N VAL A 237 1.88 6.39 15.98
CA VAL A 237 1.86 7.52 15.04
C VAL A 237 2.93 7.29 13.96
N ILE A 238 2.64 6.39 13.02
CA ILE A 238 3.55 6.00 11.93
C ILE A 238 3.86 7.21 11.04
N SER A 239 2.83 7.93 10.61
CA SER A 239 2.98 9.20 9.89
C SER A 239 1.82 10.15 10.21
N GLY A 240 2.15 11.43 10.41
CA GLY A 240 1.17 12.48 10.74
C GLY A 240 1.22 12.86 12.22
N GLN A 241 0.06 13.22 12.78
CA GLN A 241 -0.07 13.67 14.16
C GLN A 241 -1.31 13.08 14.83
N SER A 242 -1.18 12.70 16.09
CA SER A 242 -2.29 12.22 16.92
C SER A 242 -2.13 12.74 18.34
N HIS A 243 -3.15 13.46 18.85
CA HIS A 243 -3.26 13.85 20.26
C HIS A 243 -1.98 14.49 20.85
N GLY A 244 -1.37 15.41 20.10
CA GLY A 244 -0.16 16.12 20.52
C GLY A 244 1.16 15.37 20.28
N VAL A 245 1.11 14.19 19.68
CA VAL A 245 2.28 13.40 19.28
C VAL A 245 2.44 13.45 17.77
N ASP A 246 3.60 13.91 17.31
CA ASP A 246 3.99 13.96 15.91
C ASP A 246 4.86 12.75 15.53
N SER A 247 4.70 12.25 14.31
CA SER A 247 5.57 11.23 13.74
C SER A 247 6.95 11.78 13.36
N VAL A 248 7.86 10.87 13.01
CA VAL A 248 9.01 11.25 12.18
C VAL A 248 8.53 11.79 10.82
N ARG A 249 9.27 12.74 10.25
CA ARG A 249 8.91 13.43 8.98
C ARG A 249 9.58 12.78 7.78
N ASP A 250 9.16 13.20 6.58
CA ASP A 250 9.82 12.92 5.30
C ASP A 250 9.90 11.42 4.92
N LEU A 251 8.81 10.69 5.15
CA LEU A 251 8.70 9.25 4.84
C LEU A 251 8.39 8.99 3.36
N ALA A 252 7.34 9.63 2.84
CA ALA A 252 6.80 9.42 1.49
C ALA A 252 6.77 10.74 0.70
N TYR A 253 6.78 10.66 -0.63
CA TYR A 253 6.63 11.85 -1.48
C TYR A 253 5.18 12.32 -1.53
N THR A 254 4.23 11.38 -1.58
CA THR A 254 2.81 11.72 -1.47
C THR A 254 2.43 11.83 0.01
N PRO A 255 1.84 12.96 0.46
CA PRO A 255 1.44 13.11 1.86
C PRO A 255 0.41 12.05 2.28
N VAL A 256 0.82 11.20 3.22
CA VAL A 256 0.00 10.12 3.80
C VAL A 256 0.20 10.08 5.31
N TRP A 257 -0.91 9.97 6.04
CA TRP A 257 -0.98 9.73 7.48
C TRP A 257 -1.40 8.29 7.72
N ILE A 258 -0.72 7.62 8.65
CA ILE A 258 -0.91 6.22 9.00
C ILE A 258 -0.88 6.12 10.52
N PHE A 259 -1.89 5.47 11.08
CA PHE A 259 -2.00 5.20 12.51
C PHE A 259 -2.37 3.74 12.74
N ASP A 260 -1.63 3.01 13.57
CA ASP A 260 -2.04 1.68 14.09
C ASP A 260 -2.65 1.89 15.47
N ILE A 261 -3.96 1.68 15.57
CA ILE A 261 -4.80 2.05 16.72
C ILE A 261 -5.32 0.78 17.38
N THR A 262 -5.07 0.66 18.68
CA THR A 262 -5.66 -0.35 19.55
C THR A 262 -6.58 0.32 20.58
N ILE A 263 -7.81 -0.18 20.71
CA ILE A 263 -8.84 0.32 21.61
C ILE A 263 -9.27 -0.83 22.53
N ARG A 264 -8.97 -0.71 23.83
CA ARG A 264 -9.46 -1.64 24.86
C ARG A 264 -10.97 -1.50 25.06
N PRO A 265 -11.67 -2.51 25.59
CA PRO A 265 -13.10 -2.41 25.90
C PRO A 265 -13.47 -1.12 26.65
N GLY A 266 -14.49 -0.42 26.16
CA GLY A 266 -14.94 0.87 26.68
C GLY A 266 -14.05 2.07 26.36
N GLY A 267 -12.97 1.89 25.60
CA GLY A 267 -12.13 2.96 25.08
C GLY A 267 -12.75 3.66 23.87
N LYS A 268 -12.39 4.93 23.68
CA LYS A 268 -12.85 5.76 22.54
C LYS A 268 -11.77 6.71 22.05
N ILE A 269 -11.81 7.04 20.75
CA ILE A 269 -10.90 7.99 20.11
C ILE A 269 -11.64 8.85 19.09
N SER A 270 -11.27 10.12 19.02
CA SER A 270 -11.60 11.01 17.92
C SER A 270 -10.31 11.45 17.24
N GLN A 271 -9.96 10.84 16.10
CA GLN A 271 -8.71 11.13 15.39
C GLN A 271 -8.94 12.24 14.36
N PRO A 272 -8.40 13.45 14.55
CA PRO A 272 -8.49 14.52 13.55
C PRO A 272 -7.76 14.11 12.28
N LEU A 273 -8.30 14.51 11.13
CA LEU A 273 -7.70 14.28 9.83
C LEU A 273 -7.62 15.58 9.03
N PRO A 274 -6.62 15.73 8.16
CA PRO A 274 -6.53 16.90 7.29
C PRO A 274 -7.78 17.05 6.41
N GLN A 275 -8.24 18.29 6.26
CA GLN A 275 -9.41 18.61 5.44
C GLN A 275 -9.21 18.21 3.98
N GLY A 276 -10.26 17.69 3.36
CA GLY A 276 -10.26 17.29 1.95
C GLY A 276 -9.47 16.02 1.63
N TRP A 277 -8.76 15.43 2.60
CA TRP A 277 -8.02 14.18 2.40
C TRP A 277 -8.96 12.99 2.27
N ASN A 278 -8.59 12.01 1.44
CA ASN A 278 -9.28 10.72 1.42
C ASN A 278 -8.82 9.88 2.61
N ALA A 279 -9.74 9.18 3.27
CA ALA A 279 -9.43 8.38 4.46
C ALA A 279 -10.20 7.06 4.50
N PHE A 280 -9.57 6.03 5.04
CA PHE A 280 -10.19 4.74 5.31
C PHE A 280 -9.53 4.07 6.54
N ALA A 281 -10.28 3.19 7.20
CA ALA A 281 -9.76 2.31 8.24
C ALA A 281 -9.77 0.86 7.75
N TYR A 282 -8.72 0.12 8.06
CA TYR A 282 -8.66 -1.33 7.83
C TYR A 282 -8.63 -2.07 9.16
N THR A 283 -9.68 -2.81 9.47
CA THR A 283 -9.82 -3.53 10.75
C THR A 283 -9.00 -4.80 10.75
N LEU A 284 -8.24 -5.03 11.83
CA LEU A 284 -7.29 -6.15 11.98
C LEU A 284 -7.78 -7.19 12.98
N ALA A 285 -8.28 -6.76 14.14
CA ALA A 285 -8.71 -7.64 15.21
C ALA A 285 -9.86 -7.01 16.02
N GLY A 286 -10.63 -7.85 16.69
CA GLY A 286 -11.79 -7.42 17.46
C GLY A 286 -12.87 -6.77 16.60
N THR A 287 -13.72 -6.00 17.28
CA THR A 287 -14.82 -5.28 16.65
C THR A 287 -14.72 -3.80 17.00
N THR A 288 -14.77 -2.95 15.98
CA THR A 288 -14.70 -1.49 16.14
C THR A 288 -16.07 -0.88 15.84
N ASN A 289 -16.53 0.02 16.70
CA ASN A 289 -17.69 0.86 16.45
C ASN A 289 -17.21 2.17 15.84
N PHE A 290 -17.52 2.42 14.57
CA PHE A 290 -17.26 3.70 13.93
C PHE A 290 -18.51 4.57 13.98
N ARG A 291 -18.45 5.70 14.69
CA ARG A 291 -19.57 6.65 14.74
C ARG A 291 -19.57 7.48 13.47
N THR A 292 -20.74 7.62 12.85
CA THR A 292 -20.91 8.34 11.57
C THR A 292 -21.83 9.53 11.79
N ALA A 293 -21.58 10.64 11.06
CA ALA A 293 -22.59 11.67 10.91
C ALA A 293 -23.86 11.05 10.29
N SER A 294 -25.04 11.42 10.82
CA SER A 294 -26.33 11.09 10.20
C SER A 294 -26.45 11.84 8.87
N GLU A 295 -27.03 11.22 7.84
CA GLU A 295 -27.31 11.87 6.54
C GLU A 295 -28.09 13.19 6.69
N SER A 296 -28.82 13.38 7.79
CA SER A 296 -29.59 14.59 8.06
C SER A 296 -28.86 15.68 8.83
N ASN A 297 -27.73 15.39 9.48
CA ASN A 297 -27.21 16.28 10.52
C ASN A 297 -25.70 16.53 10.41
N THR A 298 -25.37 17.78 10.06
CA THR A 298 -24.13 18.48 10.44
C THR A 298 -24.09 18.77 11.95
N THR A 299 -24.61 17.87 12.79
CA THR A 299 -24.71 18.13 14.23
C THR A 299 -23.30 18.15 14.84
N PRO A 300 -22.95 19.22 15.55
CA PRO A 300 -21.70 19.37 16.31
C PRO A 300 -21.41 18.13 17.19
N ALA A 301 -20.13 17.72 17.32
CA ALA A 301 -19.67 16.62 18.19
C ALA A 301 -20.26 16.70 19.61
N SER A 302 -20.38 17.91 20.16
CA SER A 302 -20.96 18.15 21.49
C SER A 302 -22.43 17.75 21.61
N SER A 303 -23.16 17.72 20.49
CA SER A 303 -24.59 17.42 20.42
C SER A 303 -24.88 15.93 20.20
N LEU A 304 -23.88 15.18 19.71
CA LEU A 304 -24.06 13.82 19.22
C LEU A 304 -24.30 12.81 20.36
N GLY A 305 -23.89 13.13 21.60
CA GLY A 305 -24.02 12.24 22.76
C GLY A 305 -23.53 10.81 22.45
N ASP A 306 -23.88 9.84 23.30
CA ASP A 306 -23.54 8.44 23.02
C ASP A 306 -24.53 7.75 22.07
N ARG A 307 -25.51 8.49 21.53
CA ARG A 307 -26.66 7.93 20.77
C ARG A 307 -26.56 8.06 19.26
N SER A 308 -25.46 8.60 18.75
CA SER A 308 -25.26 8.72 17.31
C SER A 308 -25.13 7.34 16.67
N PRO A 309 -25.66 7.13 15.46
CA PRO A 309 -25.54 5.85 14.79
C PRO A 309 -24.06 5.48 14.65
N ALA A 310 -23.71 4.34 15.23
CA ALA A 310 -22.41 3.72 15.07
C ALA A 310 -22.56 2.48 14.19
N LYS A 311 -21.60 2.27 13.31
CA LYS A 311 -21.48 1.03 12.54
C LYS A 311 -20.44 0.15 13.22
N THR A 312 -20.91 -0.97 13.74
CA THR A 312 -20.06 -2.04 14.30
C THR A 312 -19.44 -2.83 13.14
N VAL A 313 -18.11 -2.91 13.11
CA VAL A 313 -17.34 -3.53 12.03
C VAL A 313 -16.35 -4.54 12.62
N GLY A 314 -16.45 -5.80 12.18
CA GLY A 314 -15.52 -6.87 12.57
C GLY A 314 -14.18 -6.80 11.82
N PRO A 315 -13.29 -7.79 11.98
CA PRO A 315 -11.96 -7.77 11.37
C PRO A 315 -12.00 -7.90 9.85
N PHE A 316 -10.89 -7.55 9.21
CA PHE A 316 -10.62 -7.66 7.77
C PHE A 316 -11.61 -6.90 6.88
N HIS A 317 -12.10 -5.77 7.37
CA HIS A 317 -12.94 -4.85 6.61
C HIS A 317 -12.18 -3.58 6.29
N ASN A 318 -12.46 -3.03 5.11
CA ASN A 318 -12.13 -1.67 4.77
C ASN A 318 -13.37 -0.78 5.00
N VAL A 319 -13.20 0.24 5.83
CA VAL A 319 -14.20 1.26 6.15
C VAL A 319 -13.75 2.55 5.49
N VAL A 320 -14.39 2.92 4.40
CA VAL A 320 -14.08 4.13 3.63
C VAL A 320 -14.93 5.27 4.14
N PHE A 321 -14.30 6.38 4.47
CA PHE A 321 -14.96 7.59 4.95
C PHE A 321 -15.16 8.60 3.83
N ASP A 322 -16.18 9.44 3.97
CA ASP A 322 -16.30 10.64 3.14
C ASP A 322 -15.20 11.66 3.46
N LYS A 323 -14.96 12.57 2.51
CA LYS A 323 -14.02 13.68 2.71
C LYS A 323 -14.56 14.74 3.67
N ALA A 324 -15.88 14.89 3.72
CA ALA A 324 -16.54 15.84 4.60
C ALA A 324 -16.49 15.35 6.06
N GLY A 325 -16.26 16.28 6.98
CA GLY A 325 -16.03 16.00 8.40
C GLY A 325 -14.55 16.10 8.79
N ASP A 326 -14.32 16.37 10.07
CA ASP A 326 -13.01 16.79 10.58
C ASP A 326 -12.21 15.65 11.21
N PHE A 327 -12.89 14.58 11.63
CA PHE A 327 -12.27 13.47 12.36
C PHE A 327 -12.95 12.14 12.10
N VAL A 328 -12.26 11.04 12.42
CA VAL A 328 -12.88 9.72 12.52
C VAL A 328 -13.10 9.41 14.00
N ASP A 329 -14.31 9.01 14.34
CA ASP A 329 -14.72 8.62 15.69
C ASP A 329 -14.84 7.09 15.76
N ALA A 330 -14.08 6.48 16.67
CA ALA A 330 -14.04 5.04 16.85
C ALA A 330 -14.07 4.67 18.34
N SER A 331 -14.75 3.58 18.67
CA SER A 331 -14.80 3.03 20.03
C SER A 331 -14.85 1.51 20.02
N ASN A 332 -14.59 0.93 21.20
CA ASN A 332 -14.84 -0.48 21.48
C ASN A 332 -15.92 -0.57 22.56
N ALA A 333 -16.85 -1.51 22.43
CA ALA A 333 -17.95 -1.66 23.38
C ALA A 333 -17.40 -1.97 24.80
N VAL A 334 -18.11 -1.50 25.83
CA VAL A 334 -17.68 -1.73 27.23
C VAL A 334 -17.69 -3.22 27.56
N GLU A 335 -18.65 -3.96 27.00
CA GLU A 335 -18.83 -5.39 27.12
C GLU A 335 -18.01 -6.24 26.13
N ALA A 336 -17.16 -5.61 25.31
CA ALA A 336 -16.31 -6.33 24.38
C ALA A 336 -15.33 -7.26 25.13
N LYS A 337 -15.09 -8.45 24.57
CA LYS A 337 -14.22 -9.48 25.17
C LYS A 337 -12.75 -9.35 24.79
N GLU A 338 -12.46 -8.54 23.78
CA GLU A 338 -11.13 -8.39 23.20
C GLU A 338 -10.92 -6.95 22.75
N ASP A 339 -9.65 -6.58 22.59
CA ASP A 339 -9.26 -5.29 22.05
C ASP A 339 -9.64 -5.18 20.57
N SER A 340 -10.09 -4.01 20.17
CA SER A 340 -10.25 -3.65 18.76
C SER A 340 -8.92 -3.12 18.25
N ARG A 341 -8.45 -3.59 17.09
CA ARG A 341 -7.26 -3.05 16.41
C ARG A 341 -7.56 -2.76 14.95
N PHE A 342 -7.18 -1.56 14.48
CA PHE A 342 -7.31 -1.16 13.09
C PHE A 342 -6.20 -0.20 12.70
N VAL A 343 -5.90 -0.14 11.40
CA VAL A 343 -5.02 0.90 10.84
C VAL A 343 -5.90 1.97 10.21
N LEU A 344 -5.75 3.23 10.62
CA LEU A 344 -6.40 4.38 9.99
C LEU A 344 -5.41 5.06 9.06
N ILE A 345 -5.81 5.25 7.80
CA ILE A 345 -4.96 5.78 6.74
C ILE A 345 -5.67 6.94 6.06
N ALA A 346 -5.00 8.07 5.92
CA ALA A 346 -5.49 9.23 5.20
C ALA A 346 -4.42 9.78 4.26
N GLY A 347 -4.79 10.25 3.08
CA GLY A 347 -3.84 10.70 2.08
C GLY A 347 -4.38 11.85 1.26
N GLN A 348 -3.48 12.74 0.84
CA GLN A 348 -3.83 13.83 -0.07
C GLN A 348 -4.23 13.26 -1.44
N PRO A 349 -5.48 13.45 -1.89
CA PRO A 349 -5.89 13.01 -3.21
C PRO A 349 -5.08 13.74 -4.27
N LEU A 350 -4.62 13.01 -5.27
CA LEU A 350 -3.99 13.56 -6.46
C LEU A 350 -5.05 13.79 -7.53
N ASP A 351 -5.11 15.01 -8.06
CA ASP A 351 -5.94 15.37 -9.21
C ASP A 351 -5.19 15.04 -10.50
N GLN A 352 -5.09 13.75 -10.80
CA GLN A 352 -4.39 13.23 -11.97
C GLN A 352 -5.04 11.95 -12.47
N LYS A 353 -4.83 11.64 -13.76
CA LYS A 353 -5.31 10.39 -14.34
C LYS A 353 -4.47 9.22 -13.81
N VAL A 354 -5.11 8.11 -13.46
CA VAL A 354 -4.45 6.86 -13.07
C VAL A 354 -4.68 5.81 -14.16
N VAL A 355 -3.61 5.30 -14.74
CA VAL A 355 -3.61 4.17 -15.67
C VAL A 355 -2.71 3.10 -15.09
N GLN A 356 -3.31 1.99 -14.66
CA GLN A 356 -2.61 0.86 -14.05
C GLN A 356 -2.69 -0.37 -14.95
N TYR A 357 -1.55 -1.00 -15.19
CA TYR A 357 -1.46 -2.33 -15.80
C TYR A 357 -0.45 -3.17 -15.03
N GLY A 358 -0.98 -4.07 -14.19
CA GLY A 358 -0.18 -4.88 -13.27
C GLY A 358 0.73 -4.01 -12.38
N PRO A 359 2.07 -4.18 -12.48
CA PRO A 359 3.04 -3.47 -11.64
C PRO A 359 3.29 -2.00 -12.01
N PHE A 360 2.76 -1.54 -13.14
CA PHE A 360 3.06 -0.21 -13.68
C PHE A 360 1.86 0.72 -13.52
N VAL A 361 2.06 1.85 -12.84
CA VAL A 361 1.02 2.85 -12.59
C VAL A 361 1.47 4.23 -13.09
N LEU A 362 0.94 4.64 -14.23
CA LEU A 362 1.31 5.88 -14.93
C LEU A 362 0.05 6.72 -15.23
N ASN A 363 0.19 7.81 -16.00
CA ASN A 363 -0.92 8.73 -16.30
C ASN A 363 -1.55 8.52 -17.69
N SER A 364 -0.94 7.73 -18.57
CA SER A 364 -1.47 7.41 -19.91
C SER A 364 -1.22 5.95 -20.34
N GLN A 365 -1.94 5.48 -21.36
CA GLN A 365 -1.74 4.12 -21.91
C GLN A 365 -0.37 3.98 -22.59
N GLU A 366 0.06 5.04 -23.28
CA GLU A 366 1.36 5.13 -23.94
C GLU A 366 2.51 5.02 -22.93
N GLN A 367 2.39 5.69 -21.78
CA GLN A 367 3.38 5.61 -20.71
C GLN A 367 3.45 4.20 -20.08
N VAL A 368 2.30 3.55 -19.90
CA VAL A 368 2.25 2.15 -19.44
C VAL A 368 2.88 1.21 -20.47
N TYR A 369 2.59 1.40 -21.75
CA TYR A 369 3.21 0.64 -22.83
C TYR A 369 4.73 0.83 -22.86
N GLN A 370 5.20 2.07 -22.73
CA GLN A 370 6.62 2.38 -22.63
C GLN A 370 7.25 1.72 -21.40
N ALA A 371 6.57 1.68 -20.25
CA ALA A 371 7.07 0.97 -19.07
C ALA A 371 7.25 -0.53 -19.29
N MET A 372 6.32 -1.18 -20.00
CA MET A 372 6.46 -2.58 -20.38
C MET A 372 7.66 -2.80 -21.32
N MET A 373 7.83 -1.92 -22.32
CA MET A 373 8.97 -1.98 -23.25
C MET A 373 10.29 -1.76 -22.54
N ASP A 374 10.38 -0.75 -21.67
CA ASP A 374 11.57 -0.45 -20.88
C ASP A 374 11.97 -1.61 -19.98
N TYR A 375 11.00 -2.29 -19.34
CA TYR A 375 11.25 -3.48 -18.55
C TYR A 375 11.79 -4.64 -19.41
N GLN A 376 11.12 -4.94 -20.53
CA GLN A 376 11.51 -6.04 -21.43
C GLN A 376 12.87 -5.83 -22.12
N THR A 377 13.24 -4.58 -22.37
CA THR A 377 14.49 -4.21 -23.05
C THR A 377 15.60 -3.78 -22.09
N HIS A 378 15.34 -3.81 -20.77
CA HIS A 378 16.26 -3.39 -19.72
C HIS A 378 16.76 -1.95 -19.93
N ALA A 379 15.84 -1.01 -20.09
CA ALA A 379 16.13 0.39 -20.38
C ALA A 379 15.41 1.36 -19.43
N ASN A 380 15.86 2.62 -19.41
CA ASN A 380 15.17 3.75 -18.81
C ASN A 380 14.66 3.55 -17.36
N GLY A 381 15.39 2.82 -16.53
CA GLY A 381 14.99 2.49 -15.16
C GLY A 381 15.27 1.05 -14.83
N PHE A 382 15.26 0.19 -15.86
CA PHE A 382 15.39 -1.24 -15.71
C PHE A 382 16.72 -1.80 -16.24
N GLU A 383 17.75 -0.97 -16.41
CA GLU A 383 19.06 -1.39 -16.92
C GLU A 383 19.66 -2.53 -16.09
N ARG A 384 19.45 -2.50 -14.78
CA ARG A 384 19.94 -3.52 -13.84
C ARG A 384 19.10 -4.79 -13.80
N ALA A 385 17.93 -4.81 -14.43
CA ALA A 385 17.12 -6.03 -14.48
C ALA A 385 17.73 -7.09 -15.43
N ASN A 386 18.63 -6.70 -16.34
CA ASN A 386 19.26 -7.62 -17.27
C ASN A 386 20.14 -8.64 -16.55
N GLY A 387 19.69 -9.89 -16.49
CA GLY A 387 20.42 -10.99 -15.85
C GLY A 387 20.50 -10.90 -14.33
N TRP A 388 19.73 -10.01 -13.69
CA TRP A 388 19.63 -9.98 -12.23
C TRP A 388 18.61 -11.01 -11.76
N GLU A 389 18.98 -11.73 -10.70
CA GLU A 389 18.11 -12.61 -9.94
C GLU A 389 18.41 -12.41 -8.46
N SER A 390 17.39 -12.25 -7.63
CA SER A 390 17.58 -12.14 -6.18
C SER A 390 18.04 -13.47 -5.58
N GLU A 391 18.92 -13.41 -4.56
CA GLU A 391 19.32 -14.61 -3.81
C GLU A 391 18.15 -15.15 -2.98
N ILE A 392 17.28 -14.26 -2.47
CA ILE A 392 16.12 -14.67 -1.68
C ILE A 392 15.01 -15.32 -2.52
N GLY A 393 14.82 -14.90 -3.76
CA GLY A 393 13.82 -15.46 -4.67
C GLY A 393 14.16 -16.89 -5.10
N LYS A 394 15.46 -17.24 -5.14
CA LYS A 394 15.94 -18.60 -5.43
C LYS A 394 15.53 -19.63 -4.37
N ARG A 395 15.21 -19.22 -3.14
CA ARG A 395 14.77 -20.11 -2.04
C ARG A 395 13.46 -20.86 -2.33
N MET A 396 12.75 -20.47 -3.39
CA MET A 396 11.49 -21.09 -3.82
C MET A 396 11.66 -22.32 -4.72
N GLY A 397 12.87 -22.56 -5.23
CA GLY A 397 13.22 -23.75 -6.02
C GLY A 397 13.82 -24.84 -5.15
#